data_AF-A0A557SH85-F1
#
_entry.id   AF-A0A557SH85-F1
#
_cell.length_a   1.000
_cell.length_b   1.000
_cell.length_c   1.000
_cell.angle_alpha   90.00
_cell.angle_beta   90.00
_cell.angle_gamma   90.00
#
_symmetry.space_group_name_H-M   'P 1'
#
loop_
_entity.id
_entity.type
_entity.pdbx_description
1 polymer ?
#
loop_
_entity_poly.entity_id
_entity_poly.type
_entity_poly.pdbx_seq_one_letter_code
_entity_poly.pdbx_strand_id
1 'polypeptide(L)'
;MCDLKKKYFIPPQTKPCRRLKIWEVDRSYHCAILGTCLTLSELHKIIRQSGIILAPKASDYDAHRALVSVSGQEGRSARLLTRLLDKKYQRTVVQLMRLSDDKSLHSVWQNAMKSGDIAGHFWALVTHPLVGETLMDQIYGEVHMLSHLVGASNRADLKRLASLEERVAFLNRGYANKTNISLALIPLRSSACPPLPKSSLISRPINTENDRKSL
;
A
#
# COMPACT_ATOMS: atom_id res chain seq x y z
N MET A 1 55.65 0.30 -34.17
CA MET A 1 55.38 -0.88 -33.33
C MET A 1 53.87 -1.06 -33.24
N CYS A 2 53.35 -2.20 -33.66
CA CYS A 2 51.93 -2.46 -33.86
C CYS A 2 51.26 -2.78 -32.52
N ASP A 3 50.20 -2.05 -32.18
CA ASP A 3 49.45 -2.17 -30.93
C ASP A 3 48.45 -3.33 -31.04
N LEU A 4 48.88 -4.54 -30.66
CA LEU A 4 48.06 -5.74 -30.64
C LEU A 4 47.07 -5.65 -29.47
N LYS A 5 45.91 -5.01 -29.72
CA LYS A 5 44.74 -5.09 -28.83
C LYS A 5 44.39 -6.56 -28.60
N LYS A 6 44.71 -7.07 -27.40
CA LYS A 6 44.30 -8.41 -26.94
C LYS A 6 42.77 -8.52 -27.05
N LYS A 7 42.29 -9.29 -28.03
CA LYS A 7 40.89 -9.69 -28.12
C LYS A 7 40.72 -10.95 -27.26
N TYR A 8 40.17 -10.78 -26.07
CA TYR A 8 39.79 -11.91 -25.25
C TYR A 8 38.56 -12.58 -25.86
N PHE A 9 38.65 -13.89 -26.07
CA PHE A 9 37.48 -14.70 -26.42
C PHE A 9 36.50 -14.66 -25.25
N ILE A 10 35.34 -14.06 -25.46
CA ILE A 10 34.21 -14.14 -24.54
C ILE A 10 33.36 -15.31 -25.04
N PRO A 11 33.28 -16.44 -24.31
CA PRO A 11 32.39 -17.52 -24.71
C PRO A 11 30.95 -16.99 -24.81
N PRO A 12 30.15 -17.44 -25.79
CA PRO A 12 28.77 -17.02 -25.90
C PRO A 12 28.06 -17.35 -24.59
N GLN A 13 27.55 -16.33 -23.91
CA GLN A 13 26.77 -16.54 -22.69
C GLN A 13 25.47 -17.24 -23.09
N THR A 14 25.43 -18.55 -22.91
CA THR A 14 24.22 -19.34 -23.12
C THR A 14 23.19 -18.89 -22.09
N LYS A 15 22.21 -18.10 -22.52
CA LYS A 15 21.07 -17.75 -21.66
C LYS A 15 20.45 -19.05 -21.15
N PRO A 16 20.21 -19.20 -19.83
CA PRO A 16 19.62 -20.41 -19.31
C PRO A 16 18.22 -20.60 -19.91
N CYS A 17 17.91 -21.81 -20.39
CA CYS A 17 16.55 -22.18 -20.82
C CYS A 17 15.53 -22.26 -19.66
N ARG A 18 15.93 -21.83 -18.45
CA ARG A 18 15.10 -21.81 -17.25
C ARG A 18 14.93 -20.38 -16.76
N ARG A 19 13.91 -20.18 -15.94
CA ARG A 19 13.77 -18.90 -15.24
C ARG A 19 15.02 -18.56 -14.43
N LEU A 20 15.34 -17.28 -14.45
CA LEU A 20 16.37 -16.71 -13.59
C LEU A 20 15.89 -16.69 -12.15
N LYS A 21 16.85 -16.79 -11.23
CA LYS A 21 16.70 -16.48 -9.82
C LYS A 21 17.07 -15.02 -9.58
N ILE A 22 16.64 -14.43 -8.47
CA ILE A 22 16.86 -12.99 -8.25
C ILE A 22 18.34 -12.61 -8.26
N TRP A 23 19.22 -13.52 -7.84
CA TRP A 23 20.68 -13.32 -7.87
C TRP A 23 21.31 -13.44 -9.26
N GLU A 24 20.56 -13.92 -10.25
CA GLU A 24 20.97 -14.00 -11.66
C GLU A 24 20.44 -12.81 -12.48
N VAL A 25 19.53 -12.02 -11.91
CA VAL A 25 19.03 -10.78 -12.53
C VAL A 25 20.04 -9.66 -12.29
N ASP A 26 20.23 -8.78 -13.28
CA ASP A 26 21.11 -7.63 -13.16
C ASP A 26 20.77 -6.76 -11.93
N ARG A 27 21.83 -6.28 -11.26
CA ARG A 27 21.73 -5.53 -10.00
C ARG A 27 20.97 -4.22 -10.13
N SER A 28 21.01 -3.60 -11.31
CA SER A 28 20.28 -2.35 -11.60
C SER A 28 18.76 -2.50 -11.41
N TYR A 29 18.22 -3.71 -11.58
CA TYR A 29 16.79 -3.96 -11.48
C TYR A 29 16.31 -4.34 -10.07
N HIS A 30 17.20 -4.68 -9.14
CA HIS A 30 16.81 -5.19 -7.81
C HIS A 30 16.00 -4.18 -7.01
N CYS A 31 16.35 -2.89 -7.06
CA CYS A 31 15.59 -1.84 -6.38
C CYS A 31 14.13 -1.83 -6.84
N ALA A 32 13.89 -1.83 -8.16
CA ALA A 32 12.54 -1.84 -8.71
C ALA A 32 11.80 -3.15 -8.41
N ILE A 33 12.46 -4.30 -8.51
CA ILE A 33 11.85 -5.60 -8.17
C ILE A 33 11.39 -5.60 -6.72
N LEU A 34 12.26 -5.21 -5.79
CA LEU A 34 11.90 -5.22 -4.37
C LEU A 34 10.85 -4.15 -4.05
N GLY A 35 10.95 -2.95 -4.64
CA GLY A 35 10.01 -1.85 -4.40
C GLY A 35 8.61 -2.11 -4.99
N THR A 36 8.52 -2.84 -6.09
CA THR A 36 7.24 -3.12 -6.77
C THR A 36 6.60 -4.41 -6.25
N CYS A 37 7.41 -5.44 -5.96
CA CYS A 37 6.89 -6.78 -5.68
C CYS A 37 6.77 -7.12 -4.19
N LEU A 38 7.38 -6.33 -3.31
CA LEU A 38 7.26 -6.53 -1.86
C LEU A 38 6.45 -5.42 -1.21
N THR A 39 5.63 -5.82 -0.24
CA THR A 39 5.18 -4.90 0.81
C THR A 39 6.31 -4.65 1.81
N LEU A 40 6.24 -3.53 2.55
CA LEU A 40 7.18 -3.24 3.64
C LEU A 40 7.21 -4.36 4.71
N SER A 41 6.05 -4.94 5.02
CA SER A 41 5.94 -6.07 5.96
C SER A 41 6.68 -7.32 5.46
N GLU A 42 6.59 -7.63 4.17
CA GLU A 42 7.32 -8.74 3.56
C GLU A 42 8.83 -8.46 3.51
N LEU A 43 9.23 -7.24 3.16
CA LEU A 43 10.61 -6.79 3.19
C LEU A 43 11.23 -6.99 4.58
N HIS A 44 10.57 -6.49 5.63
CA HIS A 44 11.03 -6.68 7.00
C HIS A 44 11.04 -8.13 7.46
N LYS A 45 10.08 -8.94 6.99
CA LYS A 45 10.08 -10.38 7.25
C LYS A 45 11.32 -11.06 6.65
N ILE A 46 11.69 -10.70 5.42
CA ILE A 46 12.88 -11.24 4.76
C ILE A 46 14.15 -10.81 5.51
N ILE A 47 14.27 -9.55 5.92
CA ILE A 47 15.40 -9.07 6.75
C ILE A 47 15.56 -9.92 8.02
N ARG A 48 14.47 -10.13 8.78
CA ARG A 48 14.52 -10.95 10.00
C ARG A 48 14.91 -12.40 9.73
N GLN A 49 14.51 -12.94 8.57
CA GLN A 49 14.78 -14.32 8.20
C GLN A 49 16.14 -14.53 7.52
N SER A 50 16.78 -13.47 7.01
CA SER A 50 18.03 -13.56 6.25
C SER A 50 19.28 -13.51 7.13
N GLY A 51 19.16 -13.05 8.38
CA GLY A 51 20.30 -12.82 9.27
C GLY A 51 20.99 -11.48 9.05
N ILE A 52 20.37 -10.57 8.29
CA ILE A 52 20.84 -9.19 8.12
C ILE A 52 20.59 -8.44 9.42
N ILE A 53 21.66 -7.88 9.99
CA ILE A 53 21.60 -7.04 11.19
C ILE A 53 21.53 -5.59 10.73
N LEU A 54 20.45 -4.91 11.12
CA LEU A 54 20.28 -3.48 10.88
C LEU A 54 20.65 -2.70 12.15
N ALA A 55 21.04 -1.43 11.98
CA ALA A 55 21.27 -0.52 13.10
C ALA A 55 19.99 -0.31 13.93
N PRO A 56 20.12 0.03 15.23
CA PRO A 56 18.98 0.45 16.03
C PRO A 56 18.24 1.60 15.33
N LYS A 57 16.90 1.51 15.23
CA LYS A 57 16.03 2.50 14.53
C LYS A 57 16.28 2.65 13.02
N ALA A 58 16.80 1.62 12.35
CA ALA A 58 16.89 1.60 10.89
C ALA A 58 15.54 1.91 10.23
N SER A 59 15.57 2.75 9.20
CA SER A 59 14.41 3.12 8.41
C SER A 59 14.03 2.04 7.40
N ASP A 60 12.84 2.15 6.81
CA ASP A 60 12.41 1.30 5.69
C ASP A 60 13.38 1.40 4.50
N TYR A 61 13.97 2.58 4.29
CA TYR A 61 14.99 2.79 3.25
C TYR A 61 16.28 2.02 3.57
N ASP A 62 16.73 2.01 4.83
CA ASP A 62 17.93 1.26 5.23
C ASP A 62 17.70 -0.25 5.07
N ALA A 63 16.53 -0.75 5.46
CA ALA A 63 16.14 -2.13 5.27
C ALA A 63 16.08 -2.50 3.77
N HIS A 64 15.49 -1.64 2.94
CA HIS A 64 15.44 -1.83 1.49
C HIS A 64 16.83 -1.85 0.87
N ARG A 65 17.67 -0.86 1.16
CA ARG A 65 19.04 -0.77 0.65
C ARG A 65 19.87 -1.97 1.04
N ALA A 66 19.78 -2.42 2.30
CA ALA A 66 20.47 -3.60 2.77
C ALA A 66 20.05 -4.84 1.97
N LEU A 67 18.74 -5.02 1.75
CA LEU A 67 18.23 -6.16 0.99
C LEU A 67 18.61 -6.11 -0.50
N VAL A 68 18.55 -4.94 -1.13
CA VAL A 68 19.04 -4.72 -2.51
C VAL A 68 20.52 -5.12 -2.63
N SER A 69 21.36 -4.67 -1.70
CA SER A 69 22.82 -4.89 -1.77
C SER A 69 23.22 -6.37 -1.79
N VAL A 70 22.41 -7.25 -1.19
CA VAL A 70 22.66 -8.70 -1.11
C VAL A 70 21.83 -9.51 -2.10
N SER A 71 20.92 -8.89 -2.86
CA SER A 71 20.00 -9.61 -3.75
C SER A 71 20.70 -10.20 -4.98
N GLY A 72 21.77 -9.56 -5.44
CA GLY A 72 22.62 -10.00 -6.57
C GLY A 72 23.71 -11.00 -6.21
N GLN A 73 23.63 -11.64 -5.04
CA GLN A 73 24.56 -12.67 -4.61
C GLN A 73 23.75 -13.89 -4.19
N GLU A 74 24.16 -15.08 -4.63
CA GLU A 74 23.49 -16.29 -4.20
C GLU A 74 23.70 -16.48 -2.69
N GLY A 75 22.62 -16.36 -1.94
CA GLY A 75 22.68 -16.36 -0.48
C GLY A 75 21.31 -16.62 0.14
N ARG A 76 21.28 -16.63 1.47
CA ARG A 76 20.05 -16.90 2.23
C ARG A 76 18.95 -15.89 1.90
N SER A 77 19.26 -14.60 1.87
CA SER A 77 18.34 -13.52 1.49
C SER A 77 17.78 -13.72 0.08
N ALA A 78 18.64 -13.91 -0.92
CA ALA A 78 18.24 -14.04 -2.32
C ALA A 78 17.39 -15.31 -2.58
N ARG A 79 17.69 -16.42 -1.88
CA ARG A 79 16.87 -17.65 -1.89
C ARG A 79 15.50 -17.44 -1.24
N LEU A 80 15.44 -16.73 -0.11
CA LEU A 80 14.17 -16.39 0.54
C LEU A 80 13.32 -15.49 -0.35
N LEU A 81 13.93 -14.47 -0.98
CA LEU A 81 13.28 -13.57 -1.93
C LEU A 81 12.70 -14.32 -3.12
N THR A 82 13.52 -15.12 -3.80
CA THR A 82 13.06 -15.89 -4.95
C THR A 82 11.91 -16.83 -4.57
N ARG A 83 12.02 -17.53 -3.43
CA ARG A 83 10.96 -18.41 -2.94
C ARG A 83 9.67 -17.65 -2.63
N LEU A 84 9.77 -16.49 -1.97
CA LEU A 84 8.62 -15.66 -1.64
C LEU A 84 7.92 -15.18 -2.92
N LEU A 85 8.67 -14.60 -3.86
CA LEU A 85 8.14 -14.03 -5.09
C LEU A 85 7.55 -15.11 -6.01
N ASP A 86 8.23 -16.25 -6.16
CA ASP A 86 7.71 -17.39 -6.92
C ASP A 86 6.40 -17.93 -6.32
N LYS A 87 6.29 -18.00 -4.99
CA LYS A 87 5.07 -18.43 -4.31
C LYS A 87 3.95 -17.39 -4.45
N LYS A 88 4.27 -16.11 -4.22
CA LYS A 88 3.31 -15.00 -4.23
C LYS A 88 2.68 -14.81 -5.61
N TYR A 89 3.49 -14.94 -6.67
CA TYR A 89 3.07 -14.71 -8.05
C TYR A 89 2.99 -15.99 -8.88
N GLN A 90 2.82 -17.15 -8.23
CA GLN A 90 2.85 -18.47 -8.87
C GLN A 90 1.93 -18.56 -10.09
N ARG A 91 0.70 -18.03 -9.98
CA ARG A 91 -0.28 -18.06 -11.07
C ARG A 91 0.24 -17.34 -12.31
N THR A 92 0.72 -16.11 -12.15
CA THR A 92 1.26 -15.29 -13.25
C THR A 92 2.53 -15.93 -13.82
N VAL A 93 3.43 -16.43 -12.97
CA VAL A 93 4.64 -17.14 -13.40
C VAL A 93 4.27 -18.36 -14.27
N VAL A 94 3.35 -19.20 -13.83
CA VAL A 94 2.92 -20.39 -14.59
C VAL A 94 2.26 -20.01 -15.90
N GLN A 95 1.47 -18.92 -15.93
CA GLN A 95 0.83 -18.43 -17.13
C GLN A 95 1.85 -17.95 -18.17
N LEU A 96 2.80 -17.09 -17.77
CA LEU A 96 3.76 -16.48 -18.69
C LEU A 96 4.79 -17.49 -19.20
N MET A 97 5.12 -18.53 -18.42
CA MET A 97 6.02 -19.60 -18.87
C MET A 97 5.48 -20.43 -20.05
N ARG A 98 4.20 -20.30 -20.40
CA ARG A 98 3.60 -20.93 -21.58
C ARG A 98 3.84 -20.13 -22.86
N LEU A 99 4.34 -18.89 -22.73
CA LEU A 99 4.60 -17.99 -23.84
C LEU A 99 6.01 -18.23 -24.38
N SER A 100 6.11 -18.37 -25.69
CA SER A 100 7.34 -18.77 -26.37
C SER A 100 7.89 -17.71 -27.31
N ASP A 101 7.31 -16.51 -27.33
CA ASP A 101 7.69 -15.44 -28.25
C ASP A 101 7.66 -14.06 -27.59
N ASP A 102 8.50 -13.16 -28.09
CA ASP A 102 8.68 -11.82 -27.54
C ASP A 102 7.42 -10.95 -27.70
N LYS A 103 6.64 -11.14 -28.78
CA LYS A 103 5.42 -10.35 -29.03
C LYS A 103 4.33 -10.67 -28.02
N SER A 104 4.13 -11.94 -27.68
CA SER A 104 3.15 -12.34 -26.66
C SER A 104 3.56 -11.87 -25.26
N LEU A 105 4.86 -11.92 -24.92
CA LEU A 105 5.39 -11.38 -23.66
C LEU A 105 5.16 -9.87 -23.56
N HIS A 106 5.45 -9.12 -24.63
CA HIS A 106 5.19 -7.67 -24.70
C HIS A 106 3.70 -7.35 -24.59
N SER A 107 2.83 -8.06 -25.32
CA SER A 107 1.38 -7.86 -25.26
C SER A 107 0.83 -8.07 -23.85
N VAL A 108 1.27 -9.12 -23.17
CA VAL A 108 0.88 -9.39 -21.78
C VAL A 108 1.35 -8.30 -20.83
N TRP A 109 2.57 -7.79 -21.02
CA TRP A 109 3.06 -6.65 -20.24
C TRP A 109 2.20 -5.38 -20.43
N GLN A 110 1.88 -5.04 -21.68
CA GLN A 110 1.04 -3.88 -21.98
C GLN A 110 -0.36 -4.01 -21.37
N ASN A 111 -0.92 -5.22 -21.32
CA ASN A 111 -2.19 -5.48 -20.65
C ASN A 111 -2.08 -5.33 -19.12
N ALA A 112 -0.98 -5.78 -18.52
CA ALA A 112 -0.71 -5.61 -17.10
C ALA A 112 -0.57 -4.13 -16.69
N MET A 113 0.09 -3.32 -17.54
CA MET A 113 0.17 -1.87 -17.34
C MET A 113 -1.20 -1.18 -17.39
N LYS A 114 -2.07 -1.62 -18.31
CA LYS A 114 -3.44 -1.08 -18.42
C LYS A 114 -4.35 -1.50 -17.27
N SER A 115 -4.23 -2.74 -16.78
CA SER A 115 -5.07 -3.27 -15.70
C SER A 115 -4.57 -2.90 -14.30
N GLY A 116 -3.30 -2.50 -14.17
CA GLY A 116 -2.65 -2.25 -12.89
C GLY A 116 -2.12 -3.52 -12.19
N ASP A 117 -2.24 -4.70 -12.79
CA ASP A 117 -1.71 -5.96 -12.24
C ASP A 117 -0.20 -6.12 -12.50
N ILE A 118 0.59 -5.19 -11.97
CA ILE A 118 1.98 -4.97 -12.41
C ILE A 118 2.95 -5.93 -11.74
N ALA A 119 2.88 -6.07 -10.40
CA ALA A 119 3.93 -6.72 -9.63
C ALA A 119 4.19 -8.19 -10.03
N GLY A 120 3.11 -8.96 -10.27
CA GLY A 120 3.24 -10.37 -10.67
C GLY A 120 3.78 -10.53 -12.08
N HIS A 121 3.31 -9.70 -13.02
CA HIS A 121 3.77 -9.70 -14.41
C HIS A 121 5.23 -9.25 -14.49
N PHE A 122 5.59 -8.22 -13.73
CA PHE A 122 6.96 -7.74 -13.64
C PHE A 122 7.90 -8.86 -13.17
N TRP A 123 7.62 -9.48 -12.02
CA TRP A 123 8.46 -10.60 -11.52
C TRP A 123 8.57 -11.76 -12.51
N ALA A 124 7.45 -12.15 -13.14
CA ALA A 124 7.44 -13.24 -14.10
C ALA A 124 8.29 -12.91 -15.35
N LEU A 125 8.22 -11.69 -15.87
CA LEU A 125 8.96 -11.25 -17.07
C LEU A 125 10.45 -11.05 -16.80
N VAL A 126 10.83 -10.36 -15.72
CA VAL A 126 12.25 -10.10 -15.40
C VAL A 126 13.06 -11.39 -15.14
N THR A 127 12.37 -12.49 -14.89
CA THR A 127 12.97 -13.81 -14.70
C THR A 127 12.71 -14.76 -15.87
N HIS A 128 12.02 -14.34 -16.92
CA HIS A 128 11.62 -15.20 -18.02
C HIS A 128 12.82 -15.49 -18.94
N PRO A 129 13.06 -16.76 -19.35
CA PRO A 129 14.25 -17.12 -20.13
C PRO A 129 14.30 -16.47 -21.52
N LEU A 130 13.14 -16.11 -22.09
CA LEU A 130 13.04 -15.52 -23.43
C LEU A 130 13.08 -13.99 -23.45
N VAL A 131 13.05 -13.32 -22.29
CA VAL A 131 13.07 -11.86 -22.28
C VAL A 131 14.47 -11.36 -22.65
N GLY A 132 14.54 -10.62 -23.77
CA GLY A 132 15.74 -9.95 -24.25
C GLY A 132 16.04 -8.67 -23.48
N GLU A 133 17.23 -8.11 -23.69
CA GLU A 133 17.65 -6.84 -23.06
C GLU A 133 16.70 -5.69 -23.45
N THR A 134 16.33 -5.59 -24.73
CA THR A 134 15.42 -4.56 -25.23
C THR A 134 14.06 -4.55 -24.52
N LEU A 135 13.43 -5.73 -24.38
CA LEU A 135 12.14 -5.84 -23.71
C LEU A 135 12.29 -5.60 -22.20
N MET A 136 13.39 -6.07 -21.60
CA MET A 136 13.69 -5.84 -20.18
C MET A 136 13.82 -4.35 -19.86
N ASP A 137 14.56 -3.60 -20.67
CA ASP A 137 14.75 -2.15 -20.49
C ASP A 137 13.44 -1.38 -20.65
N GLN A 138 12.58 -1.79 -21.60
CA GLN A 138 11.24 -1.21 -21.74
C GLN A 138 10.40 -1.44 -20.49
N ILE A 139 10.29 -2.69 -20.03
CA ILE A 139 9.52 -3.07 -18.85
C ILE A 139 10.01 -2.29 -17.63
N TYR A 140 11.32 -2.26 -17.41
CA TYR A 140 11.92 -1.55 -16.29
C TYR A 140 11.67 -0.05 -16.37
N GLY A 141 11.85 0.57 -17.55
CA GLY A 141 11.60 1.99 -17.76
C GLY A 141 10.16 2.39 -17.45
N GLU A 142 9.20 1.55 -17.85
CA GLU A 142 7.78 1.77 -17.57
C GLU A 142 7.47 1.67 -16.06
N VAL A 143 8.02 0.67 -15.34
CA VAL A 143 7.90 0.55 -13.87
C VAL A 143 8.56 1.72 -13.15
N HIS A 144 9.72 2.14 -13.63
CA HIS A 144 10.47 3.28 -13.09
C HIS A 144 9.65 4.57 -13.19
N MET A 145 9.11 4.87 -14.38
CA MET A 145 8.27 6.05 -14.60
C MET A 145 6.96 5.98 -13.83
N LEU A 146 6.35 4.80 -13.72
CA LEU A 146 5.16 4.63 -12.89
C LEU A 146 5.42 5.00 -11.43
N SER A 147 6.57 4.60 -10.87
CA SER A 147 6.95 4.97 -9.51
C SER A 147 7.07 6.48 -9.31
N HIS A 148 7.60 7.20 -10.31
CA HIS A 148 7.62 8.66 -10.32
C HIS A 148 6.22 9.27 -10.36
N LEU A 149 5.34 8.76 -11.21
CA LEU A 149 3.96 9.24 -11.39
C LEU A 149 3.12 9.03 -10.12
N VAL A 150 3.16 7.83 -9.55
CA VAL A 150 2.49 7.50 -8.29
C VAL A 150 3.02 8.39 -7.16
N GLY A 151 4.34 8.60 -7.10
CA GLY A 151 4.94 9.52 -6.13
C GLY A 151 4.44 10.96 -6.28
N ALA A 152 4.29 11.45 -7.52
CA ALA A 152 3.76 12.79 -7.78
C ALA A 152 2.28 12.91 -7.39
N SER A 153 1.45 11.92 -7.76
CA SER A 153 0.04 11.86 -7.35
C SER A 153 -0.10 11.84 -5.84
N ASN A 154 0.64 10.97 -5.15
CA ASN A 154 0.59 10.84 -3.69
C ASN A 154 0.92 12.16 -2.99
N ARG A 155 1.91 12.93 -3.47
CA ARG A 155 2.21 14.26 -2.92
C ARG A 155 1.08 15.27 -3.14
N ALA A 156 0.44 15.24 -4.31
CA ALA A 156 -0.72 16.08 -4.60
C ALA A 156 -1.91 15.70 -3.69
N ASP A 157 -2.13 14.41 -3.48
CA ASP A 157 -3.17 13.87 -2.60
C ASP A 157 -2.92 14.26 -1.14
N LEU A 158 -1.69 14.16 -0.64
CA LEU A 158 -1.32 14.60 0.71
C LEU A 158 -1.60 16.09 0.91
N LYS A 159 -1.27 16.94 -0.08
CA LYS A 159 -1.56 18.38 -0.02
C LYS A 159 -3.07 18.64 0.02
N ARG A 160 -3.83 17.91 -0.81
CA ARG A 160 -5.29 18.03 -0.85
C ARG A 160 -5.92 17.57 0.46
N LEU A 161 -5.44 16.46 1.02
CA LEU A 161 -5.88 15.91 2.29
C LEU A 161 -5.69 16.91 3.43
N ALA A 162 -4.49 17.50 3.55
CA ALA A 162 -4.21 18.50 4.57
C ALA A 162 -5.16 19.73 4.48
N SER A 163 -5.44 20.21 3.25
CA SER A 163 -6.38 21.32 3.04
C SER A 163 -7.83 20.95 3.41
N LEU A 164 -8.25 19.71 3.13
CA LEU A 164 -9.57 19.23 3.52
C LEU A 164 -9.70 19.09 5.04
N GLU A 165 -8.68 18.57 5.71
CA GLU A 165 -8.63 18.46 7.18
C GLU A 165 -8.74 19.83 7.85
N GLU A 166 -8.04 20.85 7.34
CA GLU A 166 -8.15 22.23 7.84
C GLU A 166 -9.57 22.80 7.69
N ARG A 167 -10.18 22.60 6.52
CA ARG A 167 -11.56 23.05 6.26
C ARG A 167 -12.56 22.34 7.17
N VAL A 168 -12.41 21.04 7.39
CA VAL A 168 -13.25 20.27 8.32
C VAL A 168 -13.09 20.81 9.73
N ALA A 169 -11.86 21.07 10.19
CA ALA A 169 -11.62 21.64 11.50
C ALA A 169 -12.23 23.04 11.66
N PHE A 170 -12.11 23.90 10.63
CA PHE A 170 -12.71 25.23 10.63
C PHE A 170 -14.24 25.17 10.73
N LEU A 171 -14.88 24.36 9.88
CA LEU A 171 -16.33 24.21 9.89
C LEU A 171 -16.83 23.64 11.21
N ASN A 172 -16.17 22.63 11.77
CA ASN A 172 -16.52 22.04 13.06
C ASN A 172 -16.45 23.06 14.21
N ARG A 173 -15.44 23.94 14.24
CA ARG A 173 -15.37 25.06 15.18
C ARG A 173 -16.55 26.02 14.99
N GLY A 174 -16.88 26.35 13.74
CA GLY A 174 -18.03 27.20 13.42
C GLY A 174 -19.36 26.60 13.86
N TYR A 175 -19.57 25.30 13.65
CA TYR A 175 -20.75 24.58 14.15
C TYR A 175 -20.82 24.62 15.67
N ALA A 176 -19.76 24.21 16.38
CA ALA A 176 -19.72 24.22 17.85
C ALA A 176 -20.04 25.62 18.43
N ASN A 177 -19.51 26.67 17.82
CA ASN A 177 -19.82 28.05 18.24
C ASN A 177 -21.29 28.40 18.02
N LYS A 178 -21.89 28.02 16.87
CA LYS A 178 -23.33 28.24 16.62
C LYS A 178 -24.21 27.45 17.58
N THR A 179 -23.87 26.20 17.90
CA THR A 179 -24.64 25.39 18.87
C THR A 179 -24.54 25.97 20.28
N ASN A 180 -23.37 26.44 20.70
CA ASN A 180 -23.18 27.08 22.00
C ASN A 180 -23.97 28.39 22.11
N ILE A 181 -23.97 29.22 21.06
CA ILE A 181 -24.80 30.44 21.00
C ILE A 181 -26.29 30.07 21.06
N SER A 182 -26.73 29.06 20.29
CA SER A 182 -28.13 28.62 20.29
C SER A 182 -28.58 28.05 21.64
N LEU A 183 -27.72 27.33 22.38
CA LEU A 183 -28.04 26.86 23.74
C LEU A 183 -28.12 28.01 24.75
N ALA A 184 -27.25 29.02 24.62
CA ALA A 184 -27.27 30.20 25.49
C ALA A 184 -28.48 31.13 25.24
N LEU A 185 -29.12 31.03 24.07
CA LEU A 185 -30.31 31.79 23.68
C LEU A 185 -31.64 31.08 23.98
N ILE A 186 -31.63 29.86 24.52
CA ILE A 186 -32.86 29.25 25.06
C ILE A 186 -33.17 29.99 26.38
N PRO A 187 -34.27 30.75 26.48
CA PRO A 187 -34.59 31.42 27.72
C PRO A 187 -34.89 30.36 28.77
N LEU A 188 -34.15 30.37 29.88
CA LEU A 188 -34.53 29.69 31.11
C LEU A 188 -35.90 30.24 31.52
N ARG A 189 -36.97 29.56 31.10
CA ARG A 189 -38.33 29.89 31.52
C ARG A 189 -38.42 29.53 32.99
N SER A 190 -38.06 30.48 33.86
CA SER A 190 -38.33 30.43 35.29
C SER A 190 -39.84 30.39 35.47
N SER A 191 -40.40 29.18 35.59
CA SER A 191 -41.75 29.00 36.11
C SER A 191 -41.72 29.41 37.57
N ALA A 192 -42.01 30.68 37.85
CA ALA A 192 -42.42 31.10 39.17
C ALA A 192 -43.67 30.29 39.54
N CYS A 193 -43.51 29.32 40.43
CA CYS A 193 -44.61 28.60 41.03
C CYS A 193 -45.41 29.61 41.87
N PRO A 194 -46.69 29.88 41.57
CA PRO A 194 -47.47 30.79 42.40
C PRO A 194 -47.70 30.14 43.78
N PRO A 195 -47.71 30.92 44.87
CA PRO A 195 -47.87 30.36 46.20
C PRO A 195 -49.26 29.76 46.36
N LEU A 196 -49.31 28.55 46.91
CA LEU A 196 -50.55 27.84 47.25
C LEU A 196 -51.39 28.68 48.23
N PRO A 197 -52.70 28.84 48.02
CA PRO A 197 -53.56 29.51 48.97
C PRO A 197 -53.74 28.64 50.22
N LYS A 198 -53.65 29.27 51.40
CA LYS A 198 -53.87 28.64 52.70
C LYS A 198 -55.31 28.11 52.77
N SER A 199 -55.44 26.82 53.09
CA SER A 199 -56.72 26.14 53.28
C SER A 199 -57.50 26.73 54.45
N SER A 200 -58.69 27.28 54.20
CA SER A 200 -59.73 27.41 55.21
C SER A 200 -60.51 26.10 55.28
N LEU A 201 -60.47 25.48 56.46
CA LEU A 201 -61.27 24.33 56.88
C LEU A 201 -62.75 24.56 56.58
N ILE A 202 -63.36 23.76 55.70
CA ILE A 202 -64.77 23.37 55.82
C ILE A 202 -64.87 21.88 55.49
N SER A 203 -65.05 21.11 56.55
CA SER A 203 -65.50 19.72 56.62
C SER A 203 -66.85 19.50 55.95
N ARG A 204 -67.02 18.38 55.21
CA ARG A 204 -68.15 17.41 55.30
C ARG A 204 -68.10 16.31 54.19
N PRO A 205 -68.88 15.21 54.29
CA PRO A 205 -68.36 13.85 54.25
C PRO A 205 -68.56 13.08 52.94
N ILE A 206 -67.97 11.89 52.98
CA ILE A 206 -67.92 10.74 52.05
C ILE A 206 -69.29 10.25 51.57
N ASN A 207 -69.37 9.87 50.29
CA ASN A 207 -70.19 8.77 49.71
C ASN A 207 -69.49 8.34 48.39
N THR A 208 -68.78 7.21 48.33
CA THR A 208 -69.21 5.82 48.03
C THR A 208 -69.71 5.57 46.62
N GLU A 209 -69.23 4.43 46.08
CA GLU A 209 -69.61 3.72 44.85
C GLU A 209 -69.06 4.25 43.52
N ASN A 210 -68.70 3.44 42.53
CA ASN A 210 -68.28 2.03 42.45
C ASN A 210 -67.76 1.80 41.02
N ASP A 211 -66.95 0.76 40.88
CA ASP A 211 -66.89 -0.16 39.72
C ASP A 211 -66.07 0.18 38.43
N ARG A 212 -65.07 -0.70 38.25
CA ARG A 212 -64.81 -1.58 37.08
C ARG A 212 -64.00 -1.01 35.89
N LYS A 213 -62.81 -1.59 35.65
CA LYS A 213 -62.50 -2.69 34.68
C LYS A 213 -62.62 -2.19 33.22
N SER A 214 -61.74 -2.45 32.26
CA SER A 214 -60.66 -3.42 32.07
C SER A 214 -59.99 -3.08 30.72
N LEU A 215 -58.78 -3.63 30.52
CA LEU A 215 -58.07 -3.88 29.24
C LEU A 215 -57.32 -2.70 28.61
#